data_AF-A0A2H5B2T6-F1
#
_entry.id   AF-A0A2H5B2T6-F1
#
_cell.length_a   1.000
_cell.length_b   1.000
_cell.length_c   1.000
_cell.angle_alpha   90.00
_cell.angle_beta   90.00
_cell.angle_gamma   90.00
#
_symmetry.space_group_name_H-M   'P 1'
#
loop_
_entity.id
_entity.type
_entity.pdbx_description
1 polymer ?
#
loop_
_entity_poly.entity_id
_entity_poly.type
_entity_poly.pdbx_seq_one_letter_code
_entity_poly.pdbx_strand_id
1 'polypeptide(L)'
;MQSEPHGPGAGTATLMTSPFSVLDDAGSYTAAVDAFLAAEAPTAVPVWTGGRTDLAASAERAAEVYGAVRRPAPRTHGVLLAPQTLPAGLRALITPCAAEWLDEAELAPALLERLAPAAGGQPVSLVIAGLYEHFTVDLIWPLVRAAGTRPELKLVFLTGRDAASLAWFTAKQYLEPADDVEEFGLFTAVDRGFTRSGVHLRNEAELESVDVRSEILGTRWRRLMLQGHGKDDSLNLADYTICGLNETVGRNLEMVAPICATSTCYKPVDKLIQLREIRTAEVVLSSCNNSPFADATVYDPKYQLMLNAIDGTARNVVGAITVHGSTRPENLVWTEAALTGTASVTALNTSICTSEPYPAYVQFGLAEDSGAVPALPTVEPEQLLLTTSARLTAYLAGGALSPNNPLRARLGKLATKVEGQVSRRDLAVNQDRTPVIRGLLDDLQSLDMAIATQFVKDPENELSNCFGYFGERSRIDLASLAHVRCQCGRPAERYRRNALVPTVLDTEGIVCTRCGDVAFRLPDSPSLLVHAEDGARQGTTNEVRVAVREARPGILRLGLFFASYGRSGCSIVPDLRKVKIGADGTGEAVFTLTLTPDIAPHGYYVSAYAVQDLAVSIARRNFGILAADHAG
;
A
#
# COMPACT_ATOMS: atom_id res chain seq x y z
N MET A 1 7.67 -38.64 34.84
CA MET A 1 7.54 -37.67 35.94
C MET A 1 6.17 -37.05 35.82
N GLN A 2 5.28 -37.38 36.74
CA GLN A 2 3.93 -36.83 36.83
C GLN A 2 4.02 -35.39 37.35
N SER A 3 3.37 -34.45 36.66
CA SER A 3 3.16 -33.08 37.13
C SER A 3 1.73 -32.96 37.67
N GLU A 4 1.63 -32.48 38.90
CA GLU A 4 0.39 -32.31 39.67
C GLU A 4 -0.59 -31.29 39.04
N PRO A 5 -1.91 -31.43 39.29
CA PRO A 5 -2.90 -30.44 38.90
C PRO A 5 -2.97 -29.31 39.95
N HIS A 6 -2.70 -28.08 39.51
CA HIS A 6 -3.01 -26.88 40.29
C HIS A 6 -4.52 -26.66 40.32
N GLY A 7 -5.11 -26.71 41.52
CA GLY A 7 -6.51 -26.32 41.75
C GLY A 7 -6.71 -24.80 41.63
N PRO A 8 -7.93 -24.35 41.30
CA PRO A 8 -8.24 -22.93 41.16
C PRO A 8 -8.21 -22.26 42.54
N GLY A 9 -7.36 -21.24 42.68
CA GLY A 9 -7.36 -20.37 43.84
C GLY A 9 -8.70 -19.66 43.96
N ALA A 10 -9.35 -19.81 45.11
CA ALA A 10 -10.52 -19.04 45.50
C ALA A 10 -10.09 -17.56 45.67
N GLY A 11 -10.17 -16.80 44.59
CA GLY A 11 -10.09 -15.35 44.64
C GLY A 11 -11.37 -14.79 45.27
N THR A 12 -11.23 -14.09 46.38
CA THR A 12 -12.27 -13.23 46.95
C THR A 12 -12.67 -12.19 45.90
N ALA A 13 -13.79 -12.40 45.23
CA ALA A 13 -14.39 -11.42 44.33
C ALA A 13 -14.88 -10.24 45.16
N THR A 14 -14.05 -9.20 45.26
CA THR A 14 -14.50 -7.88 45.67
C THR A 14 -15.54 -7.45 44.63
N LEU A 15 -16.82 -7.36 45.03
CA LEU A 15 -17.90 -6.85 44.17
C LEU A 15 -17.54 -5.42 43.77
N MET A 16 -16.96 -5.23 42.59
CA MET A 16 -16.76 -3.90 42.03
C MET A 16 -18.14 -3.34 41.68
N THR A 17 -18.48 -2.19 42.25
CA THR A 17 -19.67 -1.43 41.88
C THR A 17 -19.56 -1.04 40.41
N SER A 18 -20.57 -1.40 39.61
CA SER A 18 -20.62 -1.08 38.18
C SER A 18 -20.49 0.43 37.96
N PRO A 19 -19.68 0.89 36.96
CA PRO A 19 -19.56 2.29 36.62
C PRO A 19 -20.78 2.83 35.84
N PHE A 20 -21.85 2.02 35.72
CA PHE A 20 -23.08 2.35 35.01
C PHE A 20 -24.29 2.32 35.94
N SER A 21 -25.18 3.32 35.78
CA SER A 21 -26.52 3.33 36.37
C SER A 21 -27.55 3.11 35.27
N VAL A 22 -28.00 1.87 35.11
CA VAL A 22 -28.93 1.45 34.05
C VAL A 22 -30.36 1.86 34.38
N LEU A 23 -31.05 2.49 33.43
CA LEU A 23 -32.38 3.08 33.57
C LEU A 23 -33.22 2.75 32.32
N ASP A 24 -34.47 2.34 32.52
CA ASP A 24 -35.36 1.95 31.43
C ASP A 24 -36.28 3.09 30.96
N ASP A 25 -36.64 4.02 31.84
CA ASP A 25 -37.54 5.14 31.53
C ASP A 25 -36.79 6.47 31.30
N ALA A 26 -37.28 7.26 30.35
CA ALA A 26 -36.62 8.50 29.91
C ALA A 26 -36.67 9.63 30.96
N GLY A 27 -37.66 9.61 31.86
CA GLY A 27 -37.82 10.62 32.91
C GLY A 27 -36.76 10.45 34.00
N SER A 28 -36.62 9.24 34.54
CA SER A 28 -35.58 8.87 35.49
C SER A 28 -34.19 9.04 34.88
N TYR A 29 -34.01 8.70 33.60
CA TYR A 29 -32.76 8.97 32.88
C TYR A 29 -32.41 10.46 32.86
N THR A 30 -33.37 11.33 32.53
CA THR A 30 -33.12 12.78 32.49
C THR A 30 -32.73 13.30 33.87
N ALA A 31 -33.45 12.93 34.93
CA ALA A 31 -33.11 13.32 36.29
C ALA A 31 -31.74 12.80 36.74
N ALA A 32 -31.39 11.56 36.36
CA ALA A 32 -30.09 10.97 36.67
C ALA A 32 -28.94 11.67 35.92
N VAL A 33 -29.15 12.09 34.68
CA VAL A 33 -28.18 12.89 33.91
C VAL A 33 -27.94 14.24 34.59
N ASP A 34 -29.01 14.94 35.00
CA ASP A 34 -28.87 16.22 35.69
C ASP A 34 -28.05 16.07 36.99
N ALA A 35 -28.36 15.05 37.78
CA ALA A 35 -27.60 14.74 39.00
C ALA A 35 -26.13 14.37 38.71
N PHE A 36 -25.89 13.57 37.66
CA PHE A 36 -24.55 13.18 37.23
C PHE A 36 -23.70 14.37 36.78
N LEU A 37 -24.26 15.27 35.96
CA LEU A 37 -23.56 16.44 35.45
C LEU A 37 -23.34 17.51 36.53
N ALA A 38 -24.20 17.57 37.55
CA ALA A 38 -24.03 18.44 38.70
C ALA A 38 -23.01 17.90 39.73
N ALA A 39 -22.75 16.60 39.74
CA ALA A 39 -21.80 15.99 40.67
C ALA A 39 -20.35 16.41 40.37
N GLU A 40 -19.59 16.73 41.43
CA GLU A 40 -18.16 17.03 41.33
C GLU A 40 -17.32 15.78 41.03
N ALA A 41 -17.70 14.63 41.62
CA ALA A 41 -17.03 13.35 41.46
C ALA A 41 -18.07 12.22 41.26
N PRO A 42 -18.69 12.12 40.08
CA PRO A 42 -19.65 11.07 39.80
C PRO A 42 -18.98 9.69 39.79
N THR A 43 -19.65 8.69 40.37
CA THR A 43 -19.14 7.30 40.45
C THR A 43 -19.80 6.35 39.46
N ALA A 44 -20.92 6.74 38.85
CA ALA A 44 -21.62 5.95 37.85
C ALA A 44 -22.26 6.85 36.78
N VAL A 45 -22.15 6.47 35.52
CA VAL A 45 -22.74 7.18 34.38
C VAL A 45 -24.17 6.67 34.14
N PRO A 46 -25.19 7.55 34.04
CA PRO A 46 -26.55 7.16 33.68
C PRO A 46 -26.60 6.56 32.27
N VAL A 47 -27.23 5.40 32.13
CA VAL A 47 -27.42 4.69 30.86
C VAL A 47 -28.90 4.46 30.64
N TRP A 48 -29.43 4.97 29.53
CA TRP A 48 -30.80 4.67 29.12
C TRP A 48 -30.83 3.53 28.12
N THR A 49 -31.53 2.45 28.47
CA THR A 49 -31.68 1.26 27.61
C THR A 49 -32.91 1.35 26.71
N GLY A 50 -33.91 2.16 27.07
CA GLY A 50 -35.20 2.19 26.37
C GLY A 50 -35.90 0.83 26.34
N GLY A 51 -35.67 -0.03 27.33
CA GLY A 51 -36.19 -1.40 27.38
C GLY A 51 -35.43 -2.40 26.49
N ARG A 52 -34.31 -2.01 25.88
CA ARG A 52 -33.45 -2.90 25.10
C ARG A 52 -32.58 -3.77 26.00
N THR A 53 -32.88 -5.07 26.04
CA THR A 53 -32.14 -6.05 26.84
C THR A 53 -30.69 -6.26 26.37
N ASP A 54 -30.40 -6.05 25.09
CA ASP A 54 -29.04 -6.13 24.57
C ASP A 54 -28.14 -5.01 25.10
N LEU A 55 -28.67 -3.78 25.25
CA LEU A 55 -27.93 -2.66 25.82
C LEU A 55 -27.67 -2.86 27.31
N ALA A 56 -28.64 -3.39 28.06
CA ALA A 56 -28.44 -3.77 29.45
C ALA A 56 -27.32 -4.82 29.59
N ALA A 57 -27.36 -5.88 28.78
CA ALA A 57 -26.31 -6.90 28.76
C ALA A 57 -24.95 -6.35 28.31
N SER A 58 -24.93 -5.36 27.41
CA SER A 58 -23.69 -4.67 27.01
C SER A 58 -23.13 -3.81 28.14
N ALA A 59 -23.98 -3.16 28.94
CA ALA A 59 -23.55 -2.41 30.11
C ALA A 59 -22.92 -3.31 31.19
N GLU A 60 -23.51 -4.47 31.44
CA GLU A 60 -22.93 -5.49 32.33
C GLU A 60 -21.56 -5.96 31.85
N ARG A 61 -21.44 -6.32 30.57
CA ARG A 61 -20.15 -6.74 29.98
C ARG A 61 -19.11 -5.61 29.95
N ALA A 62 -19.54 -4.37 29.77
CA ALA A 62 -18.66 -3.21 29.76
C ALA A 62 -18.11 -2.88 31.16
N ALA A 63 -18.78 -3.30 32.24
CA ALA A 63 -18.28 -3.09 33.60
C ALA A 63 -16.95 -3.81 33.87
N GLU A 64 -16.62 -4.83 33.08
CA GLU A 64 -15.33 -5.53 33.14
C GLU A 64 -14.22 -4.81 32.35
N VAL A 65 -14.58 -3.86 31.47
CA VAL A 65 -13.67 -3.14 30.57
C VAL A 65 -13.32 -1.75 31.11
N TYR A 66 -14.23 -1.12 31.86
CA TYR A 66 -14.09 0.26 32.34
C TYR A 66 -13.99 0.33 33.85
N GLY A 67 -13.08 1.16 34.36
CA GLY A 67 -12.77 1.23 35.79
C GLY A 67 -13.11 2.56 36.46
N ALA A 68 -13.00 3.68 35.75
CA ALA A 68 -13.21 5.02 36.30
C ALA A 68 -14.16 5.86 35.46
N VAL A 69 -14.94 6.70 36.14
CA VAL A 69 -15.81 7.71 35.54
C VAL A 69 -15.06 9.03 35.43
N ARG A 70 -15.12 9.64 34.25
CA ARG A 70 -14.45 10.90 33.93
C ARG A 70 -15.28 11.70 32.94
N ARG A 71 -15.19 13.04 33.01
CA ARG A 71 -15.74 13.90 31.95
C ARG A 71 -14.92 13.81 30.66
N PRO A 72 -15.56 13.65 29.48
CA PRO A 72 -14.84 13.60 28.21
C PRO A 72 -14.07 14.90 27.98
N ALA A 73 -12.91 14.81 27.31
CA ALA A 73 -12.24 15.99 26.82
C ALA A 73 -13.07 16.61 25.68
N PRO A 74 -13.52 17.87 25.79
CA PRO A 74 -14.38 18.47 24.78
C PRO A 74 -13.62 18.65 23.47
N ARG A 75 -14.30 18.37 22.35
CA ARG A 75 -13.85 18.80 21.03
C ARG A 75 -14.02 20.30 20.89
N THR A 76 -13.29 20.91 19.96
CA THR A 76 -13.32 22.37 19.75
C THR A 76 -14.73 22.81 19.37
N HIS A 77 -15.32 22.13 18.38
CA HIS A 77 -16.67 22.38 17.90
C HIS A 77 -17.50 21.09 17.88
N GLY A 78 -18.81 21.24 18.02
CA GLY A 78 -19.81 20.18 17.90
C GLY A 78 -20.97 20.60 17.00
N VAL A 79 -21.54 19.65 16.27
CA VAL A 79 -22.83 19.80 15.58
C VAL A 79 -23.74 18.66 16.01
N LEU A 80 -24.94 18.99 16.50
CA LEU A 80 -25.96 18.03 16.88
C LEU A 80 -27.04 17.98 15.80
N LEU A 81 -27.17 16.85 15.12
CA LEU A 81 -28.14 16.65 14.05
C LEU A 81 -29.53 16.38 14.63
N ALA A 82 -30.52 17.11 14.12
CA ALA A 82 -31.93 16.99 14.47
C ALA A 82 -32.18 16.89 16.00
N PRO A 83 -31.68 17.85 16.82
CA PRO A 83 -31.71 17.76 18.29
C PRO A 83 -33.11 17.55 18.89
N GLN A 84 -34.16 17.98 18.18
CA GLN A 84 -35.56 17.80 18.55
C GLN A 84 -36.02 16.34 18.61
N THR A 85 -35.32 15.42 17.94
CA THR A 85 -35.65 13.98 17.94
C THR A 85 -35.10 13.25 19.17
N LEU A 86 -34.23 13.92 19.94
CA LEU A 86 -33.54 13.31 21.09
C LEU A 86 -34.23 13.65 22.43
N PRO A 87 -34.19 12.74 23.43
CA PRO A 87 -34.60 13.07 24.79
C PRO A 87 -33.74 14.20 25.39
N ALA A 88 -34.32 14.98 26.30
CA ALA A 88 -33.64 16.12 26.94
C ALA A 88 -32.38 15.69 27.71
N GLY A 89 -32.46 14.61 28.50
CA GLY A 89 -31.30 14.05 29.20
C GLY A 89 -30.16 13.65 28.24
N LEU A 90 -30.48 13.11 27.07
CA LEU A 90 -29.44 12.72 26.10
C LEU A 90 -28.73 13.96 25.52
N ARG A 91 -29.48 15.00 25.16
CA ARG A 91 -28.87 16.27 24.71
C ARG A 91 -27.96 16.87 25.79
N ALA A 92 -28.41 16.85 27.04
CA ALA A 92 -27.61 17.33 28.17
C ALA A 92 -26.32 16.51 28.34
N LEU A 93 -26.39 15.19 28.22
CA LEU A 93 -25.22 14.31 28.33
C LEU A 93 -24.24 14.47 27.15
N ILE A 94 -24.72 14.83 25.96
CA ILE A 94 -23.88 15.11 24.78
C ILE A 94 -23.18 16.47 24.91
N THR A 95 -23.80 17.46 25.55
CA THR A 95 -23.33 18.86 25.57
C THR A 95 -21.84 19.00 25.99
N PRO A 96 -21.33 18.31 27.03
CA PRO A 96 -19.91 18.40 27.43
C PRO A 96 -18.90 17.85 26.43
N CYS A 97 -19.34 17.16 25.36
CA CYS A 97 -18.46 16.58 24.35
C CYS A 97 -17.84 17.61 23.41
N ALA A 98 -18.33 18.86 23.41
CA ALA A 98 -17.75 19.97 22.65
C ALA A 98 -17.74 21.26 23.48
N ALA A 99 -16.76 22.13 23.21
CA ALA A 99 -16.65 23.43 23.86
C ALA A 99 -17.64 24.44 23.26
N GLU A 100 -17.86 24.40 21.94
CA GLU A 100 -18.80 25.23 21.21
C GLU A 100 -19.70 24.34 20.34
N TRP A 101 -21.01 24.58 20.39
CA TRP A 101 -21.98 23.90 19.53
C TRP A 101 -22.46 24.85 18.44
N LEU A 102 -22.30 24.42 17.19
CA LEU A 102 -22.71 25.14 15.98
C LEU A 102 -24.10 24.69 15.54
N ASP A 103 -24.79 25.54 14.77
CA ASP A 103 -26.09 25.20 14.22
C ASP A 103 -25.95 24.14 13.11
N GLU A 104 -26.92 23.23 13.00
CA GLU A 104 -26.95 22.19 11.96
C GLU A 104 -26.88 22.79 10.54
N ALA A 105 -27.46 23.97 10.33
CA ALA A 105 -27.42 24.69 9.05
C ALA A 105 -26.01 25.16 8.66
N GLU A 106 -25.06 25.22 9.59
CA GLU A 106 -23.65 25.54 9.32
C GLU A 106 -22.87 24.32 8.80
N LEU A 107 -23.44 23.11 8.86
CA LEU A 107 -22.78 21.88 8.47
C LEU A 107 -22.68 21.74 6.95
N ALA A 108 -21.62 22.33 6.39
CA ALA A 108 -21.25 22.25 4.98
C ALA A 108 -19.74 22.08 4.83
N PRO A 109 -19.21 21.65 3.66
CA PRO A 109 -17.76 21.53 3.45
C PRO A 109 -16.99 22.82 3.73
N ALA A 110 -17.60 23.97 3.43
CA ALA A 110 -17.04 25.30 3.71
C ALA A 110 -16.80 25.56 5.20
N LEU A 111 -17.52 24.86 6.09
CA LEU A 111 -17.30 24.92 7.53
C LEU A 111 -15.85 24.59 7.87
N LEU A 112 -15.32 23.51 7.30
CA LEU A 112 -13.97 23.05 7.60
C LEU A 112 -12.91 24.03 7.12
N GLU A 113 -13.20 24.87 6.12
CA GLU A 113 -12.32 25.97 5.70
C GLU A 113 -12.30 27.10 6.71
N ARG A 114 -13.47 27.45 7.24
CA ARG A 114 -13.60 28.45 8.31
C ARG A 114 -12.96 27.99 9.62
N LEU A 115 -13.04 26.70 9.91
CA LEU A 115 -12.50 26.10 11.13
C LEU A 115 -11.00 25.79 11.05
N ALA A 116 -10.40 25.81 9.85
CA ALA A 116 -8.98 25.52 9.70
C ALA A 116 -8.14 26.56 10.46
N PRO A 117 -7.25 26.14 11.37
CA PRO A 117 -6.38 27.07 12.07
C PRO A 117 -5.42 27.76 11.09
N ALA A 118 -5.07 29.01 11.38
CA ALA A 118 -3.96 29.67 10.68
C ALA A 118 -2.67 28.85 10.83
N ALA A 119 -1.75 28.96 9.87
CA ALA A 119 -0.50 28.21 9.87
C ALA A 119 0.23 28.31 11.24
N GLY A 120 0.44 27.17 11.90
CA GLY A 120 1.04 27.08 13.25
C GLY A 120 0.06 27.18 14.43
N GLY A 121 -1.25 27.24 14.19
CA GLY A 121 -2.28 27.19 15.22
C GLY A 121 -2.50 25.78 15.80
N GLN A 122 -3.24 25.71 16.91
CA GLN A 122 -3.61 24.43 17.53
C GLN A 122 -4.57 23.64 16.62
N PRO A 123 -4.47 22.29 16.58
CA PRO A 123 -5.41 21.46 15.82
C PRO A 123 -6.85 21.70 16.26
N VAL A 124 -7.76 21.77 15.29
CA VAL A 124 -9.19 21.97 15.55
C VAL A 124 -9.91 20.64 15.41
N SER A 125 -10.83 20.36 16.33
CA SER A 125 -11.61 19.12 16.32
C SER A 125 -13.10 19.39 16.22
N LEU A 126 -13.79 18.58 15.42
CA LEU A 126 -15.23 18.64 15.19
C LEU A 126 -15.84 17.28 15.56
N VAL A 127 -16.83 17.31 16.47
CA VAL A 127 -17.72 16.17 16.70
C VAL A 127 -19.05 16.39 16.00
N ILE A 128 -19.53 15.40 15.25
CA ILE A 128 -20.89 15.39 14.73
C ILE A 128 -21.66 14.30 15.47
N ALA A 129 -22.74 14.69 16.14
CA ALA A 129 -23.56 13.81 16.96
C ALA A 129 -24.98 13.72 16.42
N GLY A 130 -25.59 12.53 16.42
CA GLY A 130 -26.98 12.36 15.99
C GLY A 130 -27.36 10.90 15.74
N LEU A 131 -28.63 10.64 15.46
CA LEU A 131 -29.08 9.29 15.10
C LEU A 131 -28.49 8.86 13.74
N TYR A 132 -28.25 7.56 13.58
CA TYR A 132 -27.65 7.00 12.38
C TYR A 132 -28.40 7.39 11.11
N GLU A 133 -29.74 7.45 11.17
CA GLU A 133 -30.58 7.87 10.04
C GLU A 133 -30.27 9.27 9.48
N HIS A 134 -29.60 10.14 10.25
CA HIS A 134 -29.19 11.48 9.81
C HIS A 134 -27.77 11.51 9.21
N PHE A 135 -27.03 10.42 9.28
CA PHE A 135 -25.67 10.31 8.75
C PHE A 135 -25.74 9.91 7.28
N THR A 136 -26.03 10.86 6.40
CA THR A 136 -26.18 10.64 4.96
C THR A 136 -24.88 10.87 4.18
N VAL A 137 -24.78 10.29 2.98
CA VAL A 137 -23.63 10.47 2.07
C VAL A 137 -23.41 11.95 1.82
N ASP A 138 -24.47 12.66 1.41
CA ASP A 138 -24.41 14.05 0.99
C ASP A 138 -23.96 14.99 2.11
N LEU A 139 -24.24 14.62 3.37
CA LEU A 139 -23.85 15.39 4.53
C LEU A 139 -22.42 15.08 4.97
N ILE A 140 -22.10 13.80 5.17
CA ILE A 140 -20.88 13.39 5.89
C ILE A 140 -19.70 13.17 4.95
N TRP A 141 -19.89 12.58 3.77
CA TRP A 141 -18.79 12.25 2.86
C TRP A 141 -17.97 13.47 2.41
N PRO A 142 -18.59 14.62 2.05
CA PRO A 142 -17.83 15.82 1.73
C PRO A 142 -16.95 16.31 2.89
N LEU A 143 -17.40 16.17 4.13
CA LEU A 143 -16.66 16.57 5.33
C LEU A 143 -15.47 15.65 5.58
N VAL A 144 -15.67 14.33 5.46
CA VAL A 144 -14.58 13.34 5.60
C VAL A 144 -13.48 13.59 4.57
N ARG A 145 -13.84 13.81 3.30
CA ARG A 145 -12.86 14.11 2.25
C ARG A 145 -12.08 15.39 2.52
N ALA A 146 -12.76 16.46 2.93
CA ALA A 146 -12.12 17.72 3.25
C ALA A 146 -11.17 17.60 4.45
N ALA A 147 -11.59 16.94 5.53
CA ALA A 147 -10.74 16.65 6.68
C ALA A 147 -9.52 15.77 6.32
N GLY A 148 -9.68 14.83 5.40
CA GLY A 148 -8.59 13.97 4.90
C GLY A 148 -7.41 14.71 4.28
N THR A 149 -7.64 15.89 3.74
CA THR A 149 -6.59 16.75 3.15
C THR A 149 -5.95 17.70 4.16
N ARG A 150 -6.40 17.67 5.41
CA ARG A 150 -6.11 18.65 6.46
C ARG A 150 -5.77 17.97 7.78
N PRO A 151 -4.51 17.57 8.00
CA PRO A 151 -4.10 16.85 9.22
C PRO A 151 -4.32 17.65 10.51
N GLU A 152 -4.48 18.97 10.42
CA GLU A 152 -4.83 19.87 11.52
C GLU A 152 -6.31 19.81 11.94
N LEU A 153 -7.18 19.19 11.13
CA LEU A 153 -8.59 19.01 11.42
C LEU A 153 -8.89 17.57 11.81
N LYS A 154 -9.52 17.39 12.98
CA LYS A 154 -9.93 16.07 13.48
C LYS A 154 -11.44 15.95 13.47
N LEU A 155 -11.96 15.06 12.62
CA LEU A 155 -13.38 14.77 12.52
C LEU A 155 -13.72 13.48 13.26
N VAL A 156 -14.66 13.55 14.20
CA VAL A 156 -15.16 12.38 14.94
C VAL A 156 -16.68 12.36 14.96
N PHE A 157 -17.25 11.18 15.18
CA PHE A 157 -18.68 10.95 15.09
C PHE A 157 -19.22 10.33 16.38
N LEU A 158 -20.41 10.76 16.81
CA LEU A 158 -21.20 10.08 17.85
C LEU A 158 -22.55 9.73 17.26
N THR A 159 -22.79 8.43 17.05
CA THR A 159 -24.05 7.97 16.49
C THR A 159 -24.59 6.76 17.23
N GLY A 160 -25.85 6.45 16.95
CA GLY A 160 -26.55 5.30 17.47
C GLY A 160 -27.70 4.95 16.55
N ARG A 161 -28.07 3.67 16.58
CA ARG A 161 -29.20 3.14 15.80
C ARG A 161 -30.51 3.85 16.12
N ASP A 162 -30.69 4.17 17.39
CA ASP A 162 -31.81 4.86 17.99
C ASP A 162 -31.27 5.69 19.17
N ALA A 163 -32.16 6.43 19.85
CA ALA A 163 -31.74 7.32 20.93
C ALA A 163 -31.17 6.57 22.16
N ALA A 164 -31.58 5.32 22.41
CA ALA A 164 -31.00 4.52 23.50
C ALA A 164 -29.57 4.03 23.15
N SER A 165 -29.36 3.61 21.90
CA SER A 165 -28.04 3.28 21.34
C SER A 165 -27.09 4.49 21.39
N LEU A 166 -27.57 5.68 21.01
CA LEU A 166 -26.77 6.92 21.09
C LEU A 166 -26.48 7.32 22.55
N ALA A 167 -27.46 7.16 23.46
CA ALA A 167 -27.25 7.39 24.89
C ALA A 167 -26.21 6.44 25.47
N TRP A 168 -26.27 5.15 25.13
CA TRP A 168 -25.27 4.16 25.49
C TRP A 168 -23.88 4.53 24.95
N PHE A 169 -23.78 4.88 23.68
CA PHE A 169 -22.51 5.26 23.07
C PHE A 169 -21.90 6.52 23.67
N THR A 170 -22.76 7.49 24.00
CA THR A 170 -22.36 8.74 24.67
C THR A 170 -21.90 8.46 26.10
N ALA A 171 -22.62 7.63 26.85
CA ALA A 171 -22.25 7.26 28.23
C ALA A 171 -20.85 6.63 28.30
N LYS A 172 -20.50 5.77 27.33
CA LYS A 172 -19.14 5.20 27.23
C LYS A 172 -18.04 6.26 27.08
N GLN A 173 -18.35 7.45 26.56
CA GLN A 173 -17.34 8.52 26.43
C GLN A 173 -16.93 9.12 27.79
N TYR A 174 -17.70 8.86 28.84
CA TYR A 174 -17.43 9.28 30.21
C TYR A 174 -16.62 8.27 31.03
N LEU A 175 -16.01 7.28 30.37
CA LEU A 175 -15.33 6.18 31.04
C LEU A 175 -13.90 6.01 30.54
N GLU A 176 -12.99 5.78 31.49
CA GLU A 176 -11.63 5.32 31.20
C GLU A 176 -11.59 3.79 31.27
N PRO A 177 -10.96 3.11 30.29
CA PRO A 177 -10.81 1.67 30.40
C PRO A 177 -9.95 1.35 31.62
N ALA A 178 -10.29 0.28 32.33
CA ALA A 178 -9.63 -0.10 33.57
C ALA A 178 -8.13 -0.35 33.35
N ASP A 179 -7.32 -0.10 34.38
CA ASP A 179 -5.86 -0.21 34.31
C ASP A 179 -5.39 -1.63 33.94
N ASP A 180 -6.18 -2.65 34.28
CA ASP A 180 -5.90 -4.06 33.99
C ASP A 180 -6.39 -4.53 32.61
N VAL A 181 -6.88 -3.62 31.77
CA VAL A 181 -7.26 -3.87 30.37
C VAL A 181 -6.13 -3.39 29.46
N GLU A 182 -5.14 -4.26 29.27
CA GLU A 182 -3.87 -3.94 28.58
C GLU A 182 -3.72 -4.64 27.22
N GLU A 183 -4.58 -5.60 26.89
CA GLU A 183 -4.35 -6.50 25.75
C GLU A 183 -4.63 -5.84 24.39
N PHE A 184 -3.70 -5.99 23.45
CA PHE A 184 -3.83 -5.53 22.07
C PHE A 184 -3.96 -6.73 21.13
N GLY A 185 -4.89 -6.68 20.17
CA GLY A 185 -5.14 -7.79 19.24
C GLY A 185 -5.18 -7.38 17.77
N LEU A 186 -4.56 -8.16 16.89
CA LEU A 186 -4.67 -8.06 15.44
C LEU A 186 -5.04 -9.42 14.84
N PHE A 187 -6.26 -9.53 14.31
CA PHE A 187 -6.71 -10.72 13.58
C PHE A 187 -6.85 -10.34 12.12
N THR A 188 -6.00 -10.91 11.26
CA THR A 188 -5.93 -10.54 9.84
C THR A 188 -6.02 -11.75 8.91
N ALA A 189 -6.98 -11.71 7.99
CA ALA A 189 -7.14 -12.68 6.91
C ALA A 189 -6.41 -12.30 5.61
N VAL A 190 -5.68 -11.17 5.59
CA VAL A 190 -5.06 -10.62 4.36
C VAL A 190 -3.54 -10.50 4.43
N ASP A 191 -2.95 -10.89 5.57
CA ASP A 191 -1.52 -10.68 5.81
C ASP A 191 -0.80 -11.88 6.44
N ARG A 192 -0.38 -12.81 5.59
CA ARG A 192 0.38 -14.00 6.01
C ARG A 192 1.80 -13.67 6.49
N GLY A 193 2.17 -14.22 7.65
CA GLY A 193 3.54 -14.20 8.19
C GLY A 193 3.95 -12.90 8.88
N PHE A 194 3.01 -12.01 9.20
CA PHE A 194 3.28 -10.88 10.07
C PHE A 194 3.45 -11.39 11.51
N THR A 195 4.45 -10.89 12.22
CA THR A 195 4.67 -11.17 13.64
C THR A 195 5.15 -9.90 14.33
N ARG A 196 4.69 -9.66 15.56
CA ARG A 196 5.08 -8.51 16.36
C ARG A 196 4.88 -8.83 17.83
N SER A 197 5.86 -8.50 18.67
CA SER A 197 5.75 -8.63 20.12
C SER A 197 4.81 -7.58 20.71
N GLY A 198 4.12 -7.92 21.80
CA GLY A 198 3.23 -6.98 22.52
C GLY A 198 1.81 -6.91 21.97
N VAL A 199 1.49 -7.68 20.93
CA VAL A 199 0.13 -7.79 20.37
C VAL A 199 -0.19 -9.26 20.11
N HIS A 200 -1.40 -9.69 20.45
CA HIS A 200 -1.96 -10.98 20.06
C HIS A 200 -2.26 -10.93 18.57
N LEU A 201 -1.40 -11.55 17.77
CA LEU A 201 -1.49 -11.51 16.32
C LEU A 201 -1.88 -12.90 15.81
N ARG A 202 -2.98 -12.94 15.06
CA ARG A 202 -3.41 -14.11 14.27
C ARG A 202 -3.45 -13.74 12.81
N ASN A 203 -2.50 -14.28 12.05
CA ASN A 203 -2.47 -14.10 10.60
C ASN A 203 -3.30 -15.16 9.87
N GLU A 204 -3.47 -14.96 8.57
CA GLU A 204 -4.25 -15.83 7.67
C GLU A 204 -4.01 -17.33 7.90
N ALA A 205 -2.76 -17.77 8.07
CA ALA A 205 -2.42 -19.18 8.26
C ALA A 205 -2.75 -19.71 9.66
N GLU A 206 -2.75 -18.85 10.67
CA GLU A 206 -3.01 -19.24 12.06
C GLU A 206 -4.51 -19.30 12.36
N LEU A 207 -5.30 -18.43 11.72
CA LEU A 207 -6.77 -18.36 11.86
C LEU A 207 -7.47 -19.68 11.50
N GLU A 208 -6.86 -20.54 10.68
CA GLU A 208 -7.39 -21.86 10.32
C GLU A 208 -7.22 -22.90 11.44
N SER A 209 -6.29 -22.67 12.38
CA SER A 209 -5.83 -23.69 13.35
C SER A 209 -6.15 -23.36 14.81
N VAL A 210 -6.50 -22.10 15.10
CA VAL A 210 -6.74 -21.59 16.45
C VAL A 210 -8.24 -21.41 16.69
N ASP A 211 -8.68 -21.60 17.94
CA ASP A 211 -10.02 -21.23 18.36
C ASP A 211 -10.16 -19.70 18.52
N VAL A 212 -10.33 -19.03 17.38
CA VAL A 212 -10.47 -17.56 17.29
C VAL A 212 -11.63 -17.05 18.15
N ARG A 213 -12.73 -17.81 18.24
CA ARG A 213 -13.92 -17.41 19.01
C ARG A 213 -13.61 -17.35 20.50
N SER A 214 -13.03 -18.40 21.05
CA SER A 214 -12.66 -18.42 22.46
C SER A 214 -11.63 -17.36 22.81
N GLU A 215 -10.64 -17.11 21.93
CA GLU A 215 -9.62 -16.08 22.15
C GLU A 215 -10.21 -14.67 22.15
N ILE A 216 -10.98 -14.31 21.11
CA ILE A 216 -11.59 -12.98 20.98
C ILE A 216 -12.57 -12.70 22.12
N LEU A 217 -13.47 -13.64 22.43
CA LEU A 217 -14.48 -13.46 23.47
C LEU A 217 -13.90 -13.60 24.89
N GLY A 218 -12.86 -14.41 25.06
CA GLY A 218 -12.20 -14.67 26.35
C GLY A 218 -11.32 -13.53 26.84
N THR A 219 -10.95 -12.61 25.97
CA THR A 219 -10.00 -11.51 26.26
C THR A 219 -10.72 -10.17 26.46
N ARG A 220 -10.16 -9.31 27.31
CA ARG A 220 -10.56 -7.90 27.45
C ARG A 220 -9.56 -7.04 26.71
N TRP A 221 -9.97 -6.48 25.58
CA TRP A 221 -9.08 -5.78 24.67
C TRP A 221 -9.00 -4.29 24.98
N ARG A 222 -7.78 -3.77 25.10
CA ARG A 222 -7.54 -2.33 25.07
C ARG A 222 -7.79 -1.78 23.66
N ARG A 223 -7.23 -2.45 22.64
CA ARG A 223 -7.51 -2.17 21.22
C ARG A 223 -7.48 -3.47 20.42
N LEU A 224 -8.44 -3.62 19.51
CA LEU A 224 -8.58 -4.80 18.67
C LEU A 224 -8.76 -4.39 17.21
N MET A 225 -7.88 -4.84 16.32
CA MET A 225 -8.07 -4.71 14.87
C MET A 225 -8.50 -6.03 14.28
N LEU A 226 -9.65 -5.99 13.60
CA LEU A 226 -10.22 -7.09 12.85
C LEU A 226 -10.09 -6.71 11.37
N GLN A 227 -9.28 -7.47 10.63
CA GLN A 227 -8.97 -7.20 9.23
C GLN A 227 -9.30 -8.41 8.37
N GLY A 228 -10.20 -8.24 7.41
CA GLY A 228 -10.59 -9.34 6.55
C GLY A 228 -11.55 -8.93 5.45
N HIS A 229 -11.95 -9.89 4.64
CA HIS A 229 -12.95 -9.66 3.60
C HIS A 229 -14.35 -9.64 4.22
N GLY A 230 -15.19 -8.71 3.81
CA GLY A 230 -16.48 -8.51 4.45
C GLY A 230 -17.25 -7.35 3.83
N LYS A 231 -18.50 -7.19 4.23
CA LYS A 231 -19.36 -6.04 3.93
C LYS A 231 -20.05 -5.61 5.20
N ASP A 232 -20.83 -4.53 5.14
CA ASP A 232 -21.47 -3.83 6.24
C ASP A 232 -22.01 -4.71 7.38
N ASP A 233 -22.45 -5.94 7.11
CA ASP A 233 -23.00 -6.90 8.07
C ASP A 233 -22.06 -7.97 8.63
N SER A 234 -20.91 -8.20 7.99
CA SER A 234 -19.98 -9.27 8.37
C SER A 234 -18.53 -9.05 7.93
N LEU A 235 -17.59 -9.53 8.76
CA LEU A 235 -16.16 -9.54 8.48
C LEU A 235 -15.63 -10.97 8.69
N ASN A 236 -14.97 -11.51 7.67
CA ASN A 236 -14.48 -12.89 7.67
C ASN A 236 -13.01 -12.94 8.12
N LEU A 237 -12.73 -13.84 9.06
CA LEU A 237 -11.41 -14.18 9.58
C LEU A 237 -11.17 -15.67 9.33
N ALA A 238 -10.71 -16.02 8.12
CA ALA A 238 -10.75 -17.38 7.60
C ALA A 238 -12.19 -17.95 7.67
N ASP A 239 -12.38 -19.05 8.41
CA ASP A 239 -13.69 -19.68 8.61
C ASP A 239 -14.58 -18.96 9.64
N TYR A 240 -14.00 -18.09 10.47
CA TYR A 240 -14.74 -17.31 11.47
C TYR A 240 -15.40 -16.09 10.83
N THR A 241 -16.55 -15.70 11.35
CA THR A 241 -17.27 -14.53 10.86
C THR A 241 -17.68 -13.65 12.03
N ILE A 242 -17.14 -12.44 12.06
CA ILE A 242 -17.61 -11.35 12.91
C ILE A 242 -18.90 -10.84 12.30
N CYS A 243 -19.97 -10.76 13.09
CA CYS A 243 -21.32 -10.48 12.61
C CYS A 243 -21.92 -9.25 13.29
N GLY A 244 -22.57 -8.39 12.51
CA GLY A 244 -23.28 -7.21 12.98
C GLY A 244 -24.75 -7.43 13.35
N LEU A 245 -25.25 -8.68 13.29
CA LEU A 245 -26.62 -9.02 13.68
C LEU A 245 -26.89 -8.58 15.12
N ASN A 246 -27.94 -7.78 15.31
CA ASN A 246 -28.55 -7.52 16.61
C ASN A 246 -29.94 -8.18 16.70
N GLU A 247 -30.08 -9.19 17.55
CA GLU A 247 -31.30 -10.01 17.63
C GLU A 247 -32.50 -9.27 18.24
N THR A 248 -32.25 -8.31 19.15
CA THR A 248 -33.29 -7.57 19.88
C THR A 248 -33.89 -6.42 19.09
N VAL A 249 -33.21 -5.98 18.02
CA VAL A 249 -33.66 -4.90 17.14
C VAL A 249 -34.67 -5.44 16.13
N GLY A 250 -35.82 -4.78 16.00
CA GLY A 250 -36.82 -5.15 14.97
C GLY A 250 -36.27 -4.99 13.55
N ARG A 251 -36.67 -5.88 12.64
CA ARG A 251 -36.30 -5.77 11.23
C ARG A 251 -37.06 -4.60 10.59
N ASN A 252 -36.37 -3.74 9.84
CA ASN A 252 -37.00 -2.83 8.90
C ASN A 252 -37.36 -3.60 7.62
N LEU A 253 -38.65 -3.81 7.39
CA LEU A 253 -39.16 -4.59 6.26
C LEU A 253 -39.02 -3.87 4.90
N GLU A 254 -38.74 -2.57 4.91
CA GLU A 254 -38.50 -1.78 3.69
C GLU A 254 -37.05 -1.91 3.18
N MET A 255 -36.15 -2.45 4.02
CA MET A 255 -34.73 -2.61 3.72
C MET A 255 -34.38 -4.05 3.31
N VAL A 256 -33.35 -4.18 2.48
CA VAL A 256 -32.79 -5.49 2.12
C VAL A 256 -32.18 -6.12 3.37
N ALA A 257 -32.40 -7.41 3.56
CA ALA A 257 -31.79 -8.17 4.64
C ALA A 257 -30.84 -9.23 4.06
N PRO A 258 -29.78 -9.61 4.80
CA PRO A 258 -28.90 -10.70 4.38
C PRO A 258 -29.66 -12.03 4.33
N ILE A 259 -29.09 -13.03 3.66
CA ILE A 259 -29.73 -14.34 3.45
C ILE A 259 -30.18 -15.02 4.76
N CYS A 260 -29.47 -14.78 5.86
CA CYS A 260 -29.83 -15.32 7.17
C CYS A 260 -31.13 -14.75 7.76
N ALA A 261 -31.70 -13.70 7.16
CA ALA A 261 -33.00 -13.15 7.54
C ALA A 261 -34.19 -13.92 6.93
N THR A 262 -33.95 -14.70 5.87
CA THR A 262 -35.00 -15.42 5.12
C THR A 262 -34.71 -16.91 4.98
N SER A 263 -33.47 -17.35 5.24
CA SER A 263 -33.02 -18.73 5.14
C SER A 263 -31.91 -19.01 6.18
N THR A 264 -31.32 -20.21 6.14
CA THR A 264 -30.19 -20.56 6.99
C THR A 264 -28.96 -19.73 6.63
N CYS A 265 -28.18 -19.33 7.65
CA CYS A 265 -26.91 -18.67 7.42
C CYS A 265 -25.98 -19.55 6.56
N TYR A 266 -25.32 -18.94 5.57
CA TYR A 266 -24.35 -19.63 4.72
C TYR A 266 -22.99 -19.85 5.43
N LYS A 267 -22.83 -19.27 6.63
CA LYS A 267 -21.63 -19.39 7.46
C LYS A 267 -21.85 -20.40 8.60
N PRO A 268 -20.79 -21.09 9.06
CA PRO A 268 -20.89 -21.99 10.22
C PRO A 268 -21.29 -21.24 11.49
N VAL A 269 -22.38 -21.66 12.12
CA VAL A 269 -22.98 -20.96 13.28
C VAL A 269 -22.09 -21.00 14.51
N ASP A 270 -21.37 -22.10 14.70
CA ASP A 270 -20.37 -22.28 15.77
C ASP A 270 -19.17 -21.31 15.64
N LYS A 271 -18.90 -20.81 14.43
CA LYS A 271 -17.82 -19.86 14.12
C LYS A 271 -18.30 -18.41 13.97
N LEU A 272 -19.57 -18.13 14.23
CA LEU A 272 -20.11 -16.76 14.28
C LEU A 272 -19.80 -16.08 15.62
N ILE A 273 -19.31 -14.85 15.55
CA ILE A 273 -19.00 -14.01 16.71
C ILE A 273 -19.78 -12.71 16.54
N GLN A 274 -20.77 -12.44 17.40
CA GLN A 274 -21.51 -11.19 17.32
C GLN A 274 -20.62 -10.06 17.88
N LEU A 275 -20.40 -9.01 17.10
CA LEU A 275 -19.42 -7.98 17.43
C LEU A 275 -19.70 -7.30 18.77
N ARG A 276 -20.97 -7.13 19.14
CA ARG A 276 -21.38 -6.56 20.43
C ARG A 276 -20.89 -7.37 21.62
N GLU A 277 -20.65 -8.68 21.47
CA GLU A 277 -20.22 -9.60 22.54
C GLU A 277 -18.74 -9.45 22.89
N ILE A 278 -17.95 -8.87 21.98
CA ILE A 278 -16.52 -8.66 22.19
C ILE A 278 -16.32 -7.59 23.27
N ARG A 279 -15.48 -7.89 24.26
CA ARG A 279 -15.09 -6.97 25.34
C ARG A 279 -13.87 -6.15 24.90
N THR A 280 -14.10 -4.94 24.41
CA THR A 280 -13.04 -4.08 23.90
C THR A 280 -13.32 -2.61 24.20
N ALA A 281 -12.27 -1.84 24.49
CA ALA A 281 -12.36 -0.38 24.60
C ALA A 281 -12.33 0.32 23.22
N GLU A 282 -11.54 -0.22 22.29
CA GLU A 282 -11.47 0.24 20.89
C GLU A 282 -11.50 -0.94 19.92
N VAL A 283 -12.31 -0.83 18.86
CA VAL A 283 -12.27 -1.79 17.75
C VAL A 283 -12.06 -1.11 16.41
N VAL A 284 -11.13 -1.64 15.62
CA VAL A 284 -10.92 -1.28 14.22
C VAL A 284 -11.56 -2.35 13.34
N LEU A 285 -12.50 -1.93 12.51
CA LEU A 285 -13.18 -2.75 11.52
C LEU A 285 -12.58 -2.44 10.15
N SER A 286 -11.58 -3.23 9.75
CA SER A 286 -10.87 -3.09 8.48
C SER A 286 -11.36 -4.14 7.49
N SER A 287 -12.49 -3.86 6.84
CA SER A 287 -13.11 -4.70 5.80
C SER A 287 -13.54 -3.84 4.61
N CYS A 288 -14.17 -4.41 3.58
CA CYS A 288 -14.49 -3.68 2.36
C CYS A 288 -15.46 -2.50 2.56
N ASN A 289 -16.33 -2.54 3.58
CA ASN A 289 -17.14 -1.40 4.03
C ASN A 289 -17.80 -1.81 5.36
N ASN A 290 -17.69 -0.98 6.39
CA ASN A 290 -18.23 -1.27 7.73
C ASN A 290 -19.10 -0.14 8.28
N SER A 291 -19.12 1.01 7.61
CA SER A 291 -19.77 2.21 8.09
C SER A 291 -20.39 2.96 6.92
N PRO A 292 -21.38 2.36 6.23
CA PRO A 292 -22.11 3.12 5.25
C PRO A 292 -22.86 4.25 5.95
N PHE A 293 -23.10 5.29 5.17
CA PHE A 293 -24.10 6.29 5.48
C PHE A 293 -25.49 5.64 5.48
N ALA A 294 -26.45 6.17 6.24
CA ALA A 294 -27.78 5.58 6.37
C ALA A 294 -28.53 5.43 5.05
N ASP A 295 -28.29 6.34 4.11
CA ASP A 295 -28.84 6.35 2.75
C ASP A 295 -28.00 5.53 1.74
N ALA A 296 -26.85 4.99 2.14
CA ALA A 296 -25.97 4.16 1.31
C ALA A 296 -25.79 2.72 1.80
N THR A 297 -26.40 2.35 2.93
CA THR A 297 -26.32 0.98 3.43
C THR A 297 -27.07 0.02 2.51
N VAL A 298 -26.45 -1.12 2.22
CA VAL A 298 -27.12 -2.19 1.47
C VAL A 298 -28.13 -2.92 2.35
N TYR A 299 -27.77 -3.19 3.60
CA TYR A 299 -28.58 -3.98 4.51
C TYR A 299 -29.26 -3.13 5.58
N ASP A 300 -30.37 -3.66 6.08
CA ASP A 300 -31.06 -3.19 7.28
C ASP A 300 -30.04 -2.91 8.40
N PRO A 301 -30.11 -1.73 9.07
CA PRO A 301 -29.27 -1.39 10.21
C PRO A 301 -29.10 -2.54 11.22
N LYS A 302 -30.14 -3.35 11.45
CA LYS A 302 -30.13 -4.54 12.34
C LYS A 302 -28.90 -5.42 12.16
N TYR A 303 -28.33 -5.47 10.96
CA TYR A 303 -27.22 -6.36 10.63
C TYR A 303 -25.87 -5.65 10.60
N GLN A 304 -25.80 -4.33 10.73
CA GLN A 304 -24.57 -3.56 10.52
C GLN A 304 -23.53 -3.72 11.63
N LEU A 305 -22.28 -3.98 11.25
CA LEU A 305 -21.12 -4.15 12.12
C LEU A 305 -20.85 -2.91 12.97
N MET A 306 -20.73 -1.72 12.36
CA MET A 306 -20.43 -0.50 13.11
C MET A 306 -21.49 -0.22 14.19
N LEU A 307 -22.78 -0.33 13.85
CA LEU A 307 -23.85 -0.14 14.84
C LEU A 307 -23.85 -1.25 15.91
N ASN A 308 -23.48 -2.49 15.57
CA ASN A 308 -23.34 -3.57 16.54
C ASN A 308 -22.15 -3.33 17.50
N ALA A 309 -21.05 -2.77 17.00
CA ALA A 309 -19.92 -2.34 17.83
C ALA A 309 -20.32 -1.19 18.78
N ILE A 310 -21.09 -0.22 18.27
CA ILE A 310 -21.66 0.88 19.06
C ILE A 310 -22.61 0.37 20.14
N ASP A 311 -23.47 -0.60 19.83
CA ASP A 311 -24.35 -1.28 20.80
C ASP A 311 -23.57 -2.17 21.79
N GLY A 312 -22.31 -2.50 21.48
CA GLY A 312 -21.40 -3.31 22.30
C GLY A 312 -20.60 -2.51 23.34
N THR A 313 -19.47 -3.08 23.76
CA THR A 313 -18.61 -2.48 24.82
C THR A 313 -17.69 -1.37 24.33
N ALA A 314 -17.41 -1.28 23.01
CA ALA A 314 -16.44 -0.35 22.43
C ALA A 314 -16.81 1.11 22.66
N ARG A 315 -15.94 1.87 23.35
CA ARG A 315 -16.02 3.35 23.47
C ARG A 315 -15.61 4.00 22.15
N ASN A 316 -14.65 3.40 21.45
CA ASN A 316 -14.12 3.87 20.18
C ASN A 316 -14.30 2.81 19.08
N VAL A 317 -14.85 3.21 17.95
CA VAL A 317 -15.01 2.33 16.77
C VAL A 317 -14.38 3.02 15.58
N VAL A 318 -13.38 2.39 14.96
CA VAL A 318 -12.81 2.86 13.69
C VAL A 318 -13.41 2.01 12.58
N GLY A 319 -14.22 2.63 11.73
CA GLY A 319 -14.92 1.96 10.64
C GLY A 319 -14.33 2.31 9.29
N ALA A 320 -14.15 1.30 8.43
CA ALA A 320 -13.96 1.52 7.00
C ALA A 320 -15.25 2.08 6.35
N ILE A 321 -15.15 3.16 5.59
CA ILE A 321 -16.30 3.81 4.90
C ILE A 321 -16.38 3.48 3.41
N THR A 322 -15.29 2.95 2.86
CA THR A 322 -15.16 2.57 1.45
C THR A 322 -14.29 1.31 1.36
N VAL A 323 -14.36 0.66 0.21
CA VAL A 323 -13.43 -0.42 -0.13
C VAL A 323 -12.01 0.15 -0.10
N HIS A 324 -11.10 -0.57 0.55
CA HIS A 324 -9.73 -0.12 0.73
C HIS A 324 -8.70 -1.26 0.60
N GLY A 325 -7.53 -0.95 0.07
CA GLY A 325 -6.40 -1.88 -0.09
C GLY A 325 -5.49 -2.02 1.14
N SER A 326 -6.05 -2.05 2.36
CA SER A 326 -5.30 -2.19 3.61
C SER A 326 -4.61 -3.56 3.69
N THR A 327 -3.29 -3.56 3.89
CA THR A 327 -2.45 -4.78 3.93
C THR A 327 -1.33 -4.64 4.97
N ARG A 328 -0.16 -5.26 4.74
CA ARG A 328 1.01 -5.23 5.64
C ARG A 328 1.42 -3.82 6.12
N PRO A 329 1.48 -2.77 5.27
CA PRO A 329 1.86 -1.43 5.73
C PRO A 329 0.93 -0.91 6.83
N GLU A 330 -0.38 -1.06 6.62
CA GLU A 330 -1.40 -0.61 7.57
C GLU A 330 -1.34 -1.42 8.88
N ASN A 331 -1.07 -2.73 8.81
CA ASN A 331 -0.92 -3.57 9.99
C ASN A 331 0.30 -3.16 10.85
N LEU A 332 1.42 -2.84 10.20
CA LEU A 332 2.63 -2.35 10.88
C LEU A 332 2.37 -1.02 11.57
N VAL A 333 1.80 -0.06 10.84
CA VAL A 333 1.52 1.29 11.35
C VAL A 333 0.46 1.27 12.45
N TRP A 334 -0.60 0.48 12.29
CA TRP A 334 -1.61 0.31 13.33
C TRP A 334 -1.04 -0.33 14.59
N THR A 335 -0.23 -1.39 14.46
CA THR A 335 0.35 -2.07 15.63
C THR A 335 1.24 -1.12 16.42
N GLU A 336 2.07 -0.32 15.75
CA GLU A 336 2.88 0.69 16.42
C GLU A 336 2.03 1.78 17.08
N ALA A 337 0.97 2.24 16.40
CA ALA A 337 0.02 3.19 16.96
C ALA A 337 -0.70 2.64 18.20
N ALA A 338 -1.09 1.36 18.18
CA ALA A 338 -1.72 0.68 19.30
C ALA A 338 -0.83 0.66 20.53
N LEU A 339 0.45 0.28 20.36
CA LEU A 339 1.43 0.19 21.43
C LEU A 339 1.86 1.56 21.99
N THR A 340 1.86 2.61 21.16
CA THR A 340 2.27 3.96 21.55
C THR A 340 1.12 4.88 21.96
N GLY A 341 -0.12 4.40 21.84
CA GLY A 341 -1.32 5.16 22.19
C GLY A 341 -1.82 6.12 21.11
N THR A 342 -1.18 6.21 19.94
CA THR A 342 -1.64 7.04 18.82
C THR A 342 -2.99 6.59 18.27
N ALA A 343 -3.85 7.51 17.83
CA ALA A 343 -5.16 7.15 17.30
C ALA A 343 -5.09 6.28 16.04
N SER A 344 -5.84 5.18 16.07
CA SER A 344 -5.93 4.20 14.99
C SER A 344 -6.36 4.81 13.66
N VAL A 345 -7.39 5.68 13.67
CA VAL A 345 -7.88 6.35 12.44
C VAL A 345 -6.81 7.18 11.75
N THR A 346 -6.00 7.91 12.52
CA THR A 346 -4.94 8.78 11.99
C THR A 346 -3.81 7.93 11.42
N ALA A 347 -3.36 6.92 12.16
CA ALA A 347 -2.30 6.02 11.74
C ALA A 347 -2.68 5.28 10.43
N LEU A 348 -3.88 4.73 10.36
CA LEU A 348 -4.37 4.00 9.18
C LEU A 348 -4.55 4.91 7.97
N ASN A 349 -5.21 6.07 8.12
CA ASN A 349 -5.41 6.99 7.00
C ASN A 349 -4.10 7.60 6.48
N THR A 350 -3.12 7.83 7.37
CA THR A 350 -1.79 8.30 6.96
C THR A 350 -1.03 7.22 6.17
N SER A 351 -1.18 5.94 6.53
CA SER A 351 -0.55 4.83 5.79
C SER A 351 -1.20 4.60 4.42
N ILE A 352 -2.52 4.65 4.36
CA ILE A 352 -3.26 4.21 3.18
C ILE A 352 -3.39 5.27 2.08
N CYS A 353 -3.03 6.53 2.38
CA CYS A 353 -3.16 7.65 1.44
C CYS A 353 -2.30 7.50 0.16
N THR A 354 -1.32 6.58 0.15
CA THR A 354 -0.55 6.25 -1.06
C THR A 354 -1.27 5.25 -1.97
N SER A 355 -2.44 4.74 -1.57
CA SER A 355 -3.22 3.76 -2.34
C SER A 355 -4.67 4.13 -2.53
N GLU A 356 -5.21 4.98 -1.64
CA GLU A 356 -6.57 5.48 -1.75
C GLU A 356 -6.56 6.99 -1.96
N PRO A 357 -7.41 7.52 -2.87
CA PRO A 357 -7.48 8.96 -3.14
C PRO A 357 -8.26 9.75 -2.07
N TYR A 358 -8.74 9.09 -1.02
CA TYR A 358 -9.55 9.63 0.07
C TYR A 358 -9.29 8.85 1.37
N PRO A 359 -9.65 9.40 2.56
CA PRO A 359 -9.61 8.65 3.82
C PRO A 359 -10.44 7.37 3.72
N ALA A 360 -9.86 6.25 4.13
CA ALA A 360 -10.53 4.95 4.12
C ALA A 360 -11.26 4.67 5.44
N TYR A 361 -10.86 5.33 6.52
CA TYR A 361 -11.35 5.08 7.88
C TYR A 361 -11.93 6.34 8.52
N VAL A 362 -12.96 6.16 9.34
CA VAL A 362 -13.53 7.21 10.21
C VAL A 362 -13.59 6.76 11.66
N GLN A 363 -13.57 7.74 12.56
CA GLN A 363 -13.64 7.52 14.00
C GLN A 363 -15.06 7.79 14.52
N PHE A 364 -15.64 6.78 15.16
CA PHE A 364 -16.78 6.95 16.06
C PHE A 364 -16.28 6.91 17.50
N GLY A 365 -16.70 7.87 18.33
CA GLY A 365 -16.20 8.06 19.69
C GLY A 365 -15.18 9.19 19.79
N LEU A 366 -14.96 9.68 21.01
CA LEU A 366 -14.12 10.85 21.29
C LEU A 366 -12.66 10.50 21.57
N ALA A 367 -12.14 9.42 20.96
CA ALA A 367 -10.78 8.88 21.13
C ALA A 367 -9.74 9.91 21.61
N GLU A 368 -8.99 9.54 22.65
CA GLU A 368 -7.92 10.38 23.19
C GLU A 368 -6.69 10.30 22.29
N ASP A 369 -6.22 11.47 21.84
CA ASP A 369 -5.02 11.60 21.00
C ASP A 369 -3.83 12.02 21.86
N SER A 370 -3.01 11.05 22.27
CA SER A 370 -1.81 11.32 23.07
C SER A 370 -0.49 10.98 22.37
N GLY A 371 -0.53 10.14 21.33
CA GLY A 371 0.66 9.66 20.63
C GLY A 371 0.96 10.40 19.32
N ALA A 372 2.24 10.39 18.92
CA ALA A 372 2.68 10.90 17.62
C ALA A 372 2.34 9.90 16.50
N VAL A 373 2.03 10.40 15.31
CA VAL A 373 1.79 9.54 14.14
C VAL A 373 3.05 8.72 13.84
N PRO A 374 2.96 7.37 13.78
CA PRO A 374 4.10 6.54 13.45
C PRO A 374 4.71 6.93 12.11
N ALA A 375 6.03 6.80 12.00
CA ALA A 375 6.70 6.98 10.71
C ALA A 375 6.18 5.96 9.70
N LEU A 376 5.86 6.45 8.50
CA LEU A 376 5.43 5.57 7.41
C LEU A 376 6.61 4.70 6.94
N PRO A 377 6.39 3.41 6.65
CA PRO A 377 7.39 2.60 5.98
C PRO A 377 7.75 3.23 4.63
N THR A 378 9.02 3.23 4.26
CA THR A 378 9.45 3.65 2.91
C THR A 378 8.96 2.61 1.90
N VAL A 379 8.04 3.00 1.03
CA VAL A 379 7.36 2.10 0.07
C VAL A 379 7.81 2.30 -1.37
N GLU A 380 8.96 2.93 -1.61
CA GLU A 380 9.46 3.16 -2.96
C GLU A 380 10.44 2.06 -3.38
N PRO A 381 10.20 1.37 -4.50
CA PRO A 381 11.12 0.36 -5.01
C PRO A 381 12.39 1.01 -5.57
N GLU A 382 13.50 0.28 -5.54
CA GLU A 382 14.76 0.75 -6.10
C GLU A 382 14.66 0.94 -7.61
N GLN A 383 15.33 1.97 -8.12
CA GLN A 383 15.35 2.28 -9.54
C GLN A 383 15.77 1.10 -10.42
N LEU A 384 16.72 0.26 -9.97
CA LEU A 384 17.17 -0.91 -10.72
C LEU A 384 16.05 -1.94 -10.95
N LEU A 385 15.17 -2.15 -9.97
CA LEU A 385 14.01 -3.03 -10.13
C LEU A 385 13.02 -2.46 -11.15
N LEU A 386 12.74 -1.15 -11.06
CA LEU A 386 11.85 -0.47 -12.00
C LEU A 386 12.37 -0.55 -13.44
N THR A 387 13.66 -0.23 -13.66
CA THR A 387 14.27 -0.31 -14.99
C THR A 387 14.32 -1.75 -15.51
N THR A 388 14.57 -2.72 -14.63
CA THR A 388 14.57 -4.14 -14.99
C THR A 388 13.17 -4.60 -15.38
N SER A 389 12.16 -4.23 -14.60
CA SER A 389 10.75 -4.53 -14.88
C SER A 389 10.33 -3.98 -16.23
N ALA A 390 10.61 -2.70 -16.51
CA ALA A 390 10.28 -2.08 -17.79
C ALA A 390 10.93 -2.80 -18.98
N ARG A 391 12.21 -3.18 -18.86
CA ARG A 391 12.94 -3.94 -19.90
C ARG A 391 12.33 -5.31 -20.12
N LEU A 392 12.00 -6.04 -19.05
CA LEU A 392 11.33 -7.34 -19.12
C LEU A 392 9.95 -7.24 -19.76
N THR A 393 9.15 -6.24 -19.39
CA THR A 393 7.84 -5.97 -20.01
C THR A 393 7.99 -5.72 -21.51
N ALA A 394 8.94 -4.89 -21.93
CA ALA A 394 9.16 -4.60 -23.34
C ALA A 394 9.62 -5.83 -24.15
N TYR A 395 10.53 -6.63 -23.59
CA TYR A 395 11.02 -7.84 -24.23
C TYR A 395 9.97 -8.94 -24.33
N LEU A 396 9.15 -9.12 -23.28
CA LEU A 396 8.22 -10.24 -23.18
C LEU A 396 6.82 -9.90 -23.68
N ALA A 397 6.20 -8.88 -23.10
CA ALA A 397 4.81 -8.47 -23.36
C ALA A 397 4.71 -7.47 -24.52
N GLY A 398 5.72 -6.61 -24.68
CA GLY A 398 5.86 -5.75 -25.86
C GLY A 398 6.09 -6.54 -27.14
N GLY A 399 6.66 -7.74 -27.05
CA GLY A 399 6.89 -8.59 -28.23
C GLY A 399 8.15 -8.22 -29.00
N ALA A 400 9.09 -7.50 -28.37
CA ALA A 400 10.42 -7.31 -28.96
C ALA A 400 11.18 -8.64 -29.11
N LEU A 401 10.88 -9.65 -28.27
CA LEU A 401 11.31 -11.04 -28.48
C LEU A 401 10.14 -11.89 -28.97
N SER A 402 10.31 -12.61 -30.09
CA SER A 402 9.28 -13.54 -30.58
C SER A 402 9.00 -14.67 -29.58
N PRO A 403 7.79 -15.27 -29.60
CA PRO A 403 7.41 -16.33 -28.67
C PRO A 403 8.38 -17.52 -28.58
N ASN A 404 9.11 -17.81 -29.67
CA ASN A 404 10.05 -18.92 -29.77
C ASN A 404 11.49 -18.55 -29.35
N ASN A 405 11.73 -17.30 -28.92
CA ASN A 405 13.06 -16.87 -28.53
C ASN A 405 13.55 -17.66 -27.28
N PRO A 406 14.77 -18.22 -27.31
CA PRO A 406 15.28 -19.09 -26.25
C PRO A 406 15.48 -18.40 -24.88
N LEU A 407 15.52 -17.07 -24.83
CA LEU A 407 15.69 -16.32 -23.58
C LEU A 407 14.36 -16.14 -22.83
N ARG A 408 13.21 -16.26 -23.48
CA ARG A 408 11.91 -15.91 -22.90
C ARG A 408 11.60 -16.64 -21.60
N ALA A 409 11.89 -17.94 -21.51
CA ALA A 409 11.63 -18.71 -20.30
C ALA A 409 12.42 -18.19 -19.08
N ARG A 410 13.68 -17.78 -19.28
CA ARG A 410 14.53 -17.25 -18.19
C ARG A 410 14.14 -15.83 -17.83
N LEU A 411 13.86 -14.99 -18.82
CA LEU A 411 13.38 -13.62 -18.61
C LEU A 411 12.02 -13.61 -17.92
N GLY A 412 11.10 -14.52 -18.28
CA GLY A 412 9.80 -14.64 -17.64
C GLY A 412 9.89 -15.00 -16.15
N LYS A 413 10.80 -15.92 -15.79
CA LYS A 413 11.08 -16.22 -14.37
C LYS A 413 11.57 -15.00 -13.60
N LEU A 414 12.46 -14.20 -14.19
CA LEU A 414 12.92 -12.96 -13.55
C LEU A 414 11.78 -11.93 -13.48
N ALA A 415 10.93 -11.83 -14.50
CA ALA A 415 9.79 -10.91 -14.50
C ALA A 415 8.85 -11.19 -13.34
N THR A 416 8.42 -12.45 -13.16
CA THR A 416 7.59 -12.84 -12.01
C THR A 416 8.26 -12.54 -10.67
N LYS A 417 9.58 -12.72 -10.57
CA LYS A 417 10.34 -12.39 -9.35
C LYS A 417 10.34 -10.88 -9.07
N VAL A 418 10.67 -10.06 -10.07
CA VAL A 418 10.74 -8.60 -9.95
C VAL A 418 9.36 -8.01 -9.66
N GLU A 419 8.30 -8.48 -10.32
CA GLU A 419 6.92 -8.06 -10.06
C GLU A 419 6.50 -8.29 -8.59
N GLY A 420 6.89 -9.43 -8.00
CA GLY A 420 6.66 -9.68 -6.58
C GLY A 420 7.38 -8.69 -5.66
N GLN A 421 8.58 -8.22 -6.06
CA GLN A 421 9.48 -7.37 -5.28
C GLN A 421 9.18 -5.87 -5.34
N VAL A 422 8.23 -5.46 -6.20
CA VAL A 422 7.74 -4.07 -6.32
C VAL A 422 6.34 -3.90 -5.72
N SER A 423 5.80 -4.93 -5.06
CA SER A 423 4.50 -4.86 -4.40
C SER A 423 4.59 -4.10 -3.06
N ARG A 424 3.54 -3.35 -2.69
CA ARG A 424 3.45 -2.65 -1.39
C ARG A 424 3.73 -3.59 -0.21
N ARG A 425 3.27 -4.84 -0.31
CA ARG A 425 3.50 -5.87 0.69
C ARG A 425 4.99 -6.19 0.83
N ASP A 426 5.69 -6.48 -0.26
CA ASP A 426 7.11 -6.80 -0.22
C ASP A 426 7.95 -5.63 0.31
N LEU A 427 7.63 -4.42 -0.14
CA LEU A 427 8.30 -3.18 0.28
C LEU A 427 8.12 -2.90 1.78
N ALA A 428 6.97 -3.25 2.35
CA ALA A 428 6.74 -3.12 3.79
C ALA A 428 7.45 -4.19 4.63
N VAL A 429 7.70 -5.38 4.08
CA VAL A 429 8.37 -6.48 4.80
C VAL A 429 9.89 -6.36 4.74
N ASN A 430 10.43 -6.06 3.57
CA ASN A 430 11.87 -6.11 3.32
C ASN A 430 12.48 -4.71 3.36
N GLN A 431 12.54 -4.10 4.54
CA GLN A 431 13.14 -2.76 4.69
C GLN A 431 14.65 -2.75 4.41
N ASP A 432 15.39 -3.82 4.80
CA ASP A 432 16.73 -4.06 4.26
C ASP A 432 16.63 -4.75 2.91
N ARG A 433 16.86 -3.96 1.87
CA ARG A 433 16.76 -4.39 0.48
C ARG A 433 18.09 -4.88 -0.08
N THR A 434 19.17 -4.84 0.69
CA THR A 434 20.50 -5.28 0.27
C THR A 434 20.49 -6.71 -0.28
N PRO A 435 19.83 -7.70 0.36
CA PRO A 435 19.77 -9.07 -0.15
C PRO A 435 18.94 -9.17 -1.44
N VAL A 436 17.83 -8.42 -1.53
CA VAL A 436 16.96 -8.38 -2.71
C VAL A 436 17.74 -7.87 -3.92
N ILE A 437 18.43 -6.73 -3.77
CA ILE A 437 19.22 -6.12 -4.82
C ILE A 437 20.43 -7.00 -5.18
N ARG A 438 21.10 -7.63 -4.21
CA ARG A 438 22.17 -8.59 -4.50
C ARG A 438 21.66 -9.77 -5.34
N GLY A 439 20.53 -10.36 -4.95
CA GLY A 439 19.92 -11.46 -5.69
C GLY A 439 19.48 -11.06 -7.10
N LEU A 440 18.98 -9.83 -7.27
CA LEU A 440 18.67 -9.26 -8.59
C LEU A 440 19.95 -9.12 -9.44
N LEU A 441 21.02 -8.57 -8.88
CA LEU A 441 22.29 -8.40 -9.57
C LEU A 441 22.89 -9.72 -10.07
N ASP A 442 22.77 -10.78 -9.28
CA ASP A 442 23.23 -12.12 -9.68
C ASP A 442 22.41 -12.68 -10.86
N ASP A 443 21.08 -12.53 -10.81
CA ASP A 443 20.19 -12.91 -11.92
C ASP A 443 20.49 -12.11 -13.19
N LEU A 444 20.66 -10.79 -13.05
CA LEU A 444 21.01 -9.88 -14.15
C LEU A 444 22.35 -10.28 -14.78
N GLN A 445 23.41 -10.51 -14.00
CA GLN A 445 24.70 -10.92 -14.55
C GLN A 445 24.64 -12.23 -15.34
N SER A 446 23.80 -13.17 -14.90
CA SER A 446 23.56 -14.46 -15.56
C SER A 446 22.79 -14.30 -16.87
N LEU A 447 21.80 -13.40 -16.91
CA LEU A 447 20.99 -13.11 -18.09
C LEU A 447 21.73 -12.22 -19.10
N ASP A 448 22.49 -11.23 -18.64
CA ASP A 448 23.36 -10.39 -19.48
C ASP A 448 24.37 -11.24 -20.24
N MET A 449 24.94 -12.25 -19.58
CA MET A 449 25.81 -13.22 -20.22
C MET A 449 25.07 -14.03 -21.30
N ALA A 450 23.84 -14.45 -21.03
CA ALA A 450 23.04 -15.20 -21.98
C ALA A 450 22.66 -14.36 -23.21
N ILE A 451 22.27 -13.10 -23.00
CA ILE A 451 22.02 -12.12 -24.07
C ILE A 451 23.30 -11.90 -24.88
N ALA A 452 24.43 -11.61 -24.22
CA ALA A 452 25.70 -11.39 -24.92
C ALA A 452 26.15 -12.62 -25.72
N THR A 453 25.86 -13.83 -25.25
CA THR A 453 26.13 -15.08 -25.97
C THR A 453 25.23 -15.23 -27.21
N GLN A 454 23.98 -14.74 -27.17
CA GLN A 454 23.14 -14.70 -28.38
C GLN A 454 23.74 -13.77 -29.44
N PHE A 455 24.26 -12.61 -29.04
CA PHE A 455 24.97 -11.71 -29.96
C PHE A 455 26.22 -12.34 -30.59
N VAL A 456 26.99 -13.13 -29.83
CA VAL A 456 28.15 -13.86 -30.39
C VAL A 456 27.70 -14.86 -31.47
N LYS A 457 26.60 -15.59 -31.23
CA LYS A 457 26.08 -16.60 -32.16
C LYS A 457 25.45 -15.98 -33.41
N ASP A 458 24.63 -14.95 -33.19
CA ASP A 458 23.90 -14.24 -34.23
C ASP A 458 23.85 -12.75 -33.88
N PRO A 459 24.75 -11.92 -34.46
CA PRO A 459 24.75 -10.48 -34.23
C PRO A 459 23.54 -9.73 -34.78
N GLU A 460 22.72 -10.34 -35.67
CA GLU A 460 21.55 -9.72 -36.31
C GLU A 460 20.23 -10.28 -35.74
N ASN A 461 20.22 -10.54 -34.44
CA ASN A 461 19.09 -11.10 -33.73
C ASN A 461 18.02 -10.04 -33.33
N GLU A 462 16.96 -10.48 -32.67
CA GLU A 462 15.87 -9.62 -32.22
C GLU A 462 16.31 -8.49 -31.26
N LEU A 463 17.31 -8.74 -30.42
CA LEU A 463 17.85 -7.75 -29.48
C LEU A 463 18.74 -6.72 -30.17
N SER A 464 19.45 -7.06 -31.25
CA SER A 464 20.15 -6.04 -32.06
C SER A 464 19.16 -5.14 -32.80
N ASN A 465 18.02 -5.70 -33.19
CA ASN A 465 16.96 -5.00 -33.93
C ASN A 465 15.94 -4.29 -33.02
N CYS A 466 16.08 -4.38 -31.70
CA CYS A 466 15.12 -3.80 -30.76
C CYS A 466 14.95 -2.28 -30.92
N PHE A 467 15.99 -1.54 -31.34
CA PHE A 467 15.90 -0.10 -31.58
C PHE A 467 15.04 0.27 -32.79
N GLY A 468 15.01 -0.58 -33.82
CA GLY A 468 14.09 -0.44 -34.95
C GLY A 468 12.67 -0.74 -34.48
N TYR A 469 12.49 -1.86 -33.78
CA TYR A 469 11.21 -2.28 -33.21
C TYR A 469 10.58 -1.20 -32.31
N PHE A 470 11.35 -0.64 -31.37
CA PHE A 470 10.92 0.44 -30.50
C PHE A 470 10.75 1.75 -31.28
N GLY A 471 11.65 2.05 -32.22
CA GLY A 471 11.62 3.26 -33.04
C GLY A 471 10.35 3.43 -33.86
N GLU A 472 9.83 2.36 -34.44
CA GLU A 472 8.54 2.34 -35.15
C GLU A 472 7.33 2.67 -34.26
N ARG A 473 7.48 2.50 -32.94
CA ARG A 473 6.46 2.69 -31.91
C ARG A 473 6.78 3.87 -30.99
N SER A 474 7.62 4.77 -31.47
CA SER A 474 8.10 5.92 -30.71
C SER A 474 8.06 7.19 -31.57
N ARG A 475 8.14 8.35 -30.93
CA ARG A 475 8.28 9.65 -31.61
C ARG A 475 9.56 10.32 -31.15
N ILE A 476 10.27 10.97 -32.06
CA ILE A 476 11.44 11.80 -31.71
C ILE A 476 10.99 12.96 -30.81
N ASP A 477 11.66 13.10 -29.67
CA ASP A 477 11.56 14.27 -28.82
C ASP A 477 12.44 15.39 -29.39
N LEU A 478 11.81 16.37 -30.03
CA LEU A 478 12.52 17.49 -30.64
C LEU A 478 13.25 18.36 -29.61
N ALA A 479 12.80 18.38 -28.35
CA ALA A 479 13.48 19.13 -27.28
C ALA A 479 14.79 18.47 -26.84
N SER A 480 14.96 17.16 -27.11
CA SER A 480 16.17 16.41 -26.79
C SER A 480 17.28 16.53 -27.84
N LEU A 481 17.01 17.18 -28.98
CA LEU A 481 17.96 17.29 -30.08
C LEU A 481 19.23 18.06 -29.65
N ALA A 482 20.39 17.45 -29.90
CA ALA A 482 21.67 18.06 -29.58
C ALA A 482 22.70 17.83 -30.70
N HIS A 483 23.34 18.91 -31.12
CA HIS A 483 24.46 18.86 -32.06
C HIS A 483 25.70 18.28 -31.38
N VAL A 484 26.22 17.19 -31.94
CA VAL A 484 27.41 16.48 -31.43
C VAL A 484 28.39 16.22 -32.58
N ARG A 485 29.58 15.68 -32.26
CA ARG A 485 30.52 15.21 -33.27
C ARG A 485 30.57 13.69 -33.30
N CYS A 486 30.49 13.13 -34.49
CA CYS A 486 30.74 11.71 -34.73
C CYS A 486 32.21 11.37 -34.47
N GLN A 487 32.50 10.09 -34.22
CA GLN A 487 33.86 9.56 -34.10
C GLN A 487 34.70 9.80 -35.37
N CYS A 488 34.08 10.00 -36.54
CA CYS A 488 34.77 10.37 -37.77
C CYS A 488 35.08 11.88 -37.89
N GLY A 489 34.83 12.66 -36.83
CA GLY A 489 35.07 14.11 -36.75
C GLY A 489 33.99 14.99 -37.39
N ARG A 490 33.04 14.40 -38.12
CA ARG A 490 31.95 15.12 -38.82
C ARG A 490 30.78 15.48 -37.87
N PRO A 491 29.97 16.49 -38.21
CA PRO A 491 28.74 16.81 -37.47
C PRO A 491 27.79 15.60 -37.39
N ALA A 492 27.11 15.49 -36.26
CA ALA A 492 26.10 14.48 -35.99
C ALA A 492 25.01 15.04 -35.07
N GLU A 493 23.86 14.39 -35.06
CA GLU A 493 22.71 14.72 -34.21
C GLU A 493 22.49 13.62 -33.20
N ARG A 494 22.37 14.00 -31.92
CA ARG A 494 21.87 13.12 -30.86
C ARG A 494 20.40 13.43 -30.61
N TYR A 495 19.60 12.39 -30.41
CA TYR A 495 18.17 12.50 -30.12
C TYR A 495 17.68 11.40 -29.19
N ARG A 496 16.56 11.66 -28.52
CA ARG A 496 15.74 10.65 -27.82
C ARG A 496 14.47 10.38 -28.62
N ARG A 497 14.02 9.13 -28.63
CA ARG A 497 12.67 8.74 -29.04
C ARG A 497 11.89 8.35 -27.80
N ASN A 498 10.73 8.97 -27.60
CA ASN A 498 9.82 8.66 -26.51
C ASN A 498 8.80 7.62 -27.01
N ALA A 499 8.64 6.55 -26.24
CA ALA A 499 7.70 5.48 -26.51
C ALA A 499 6.27 6.02 -26.55
N LEU A 500 5.46 5.52 -27.49
CA LEU A 500 4.04 5.89 -27.60
C LEU A 500 3.14 4.96 -26.77
N VAL A 501 3.67 3.84 -26.29
CA VAL A 501 2.95 2.82 -25.52
C VAL A 501 3.83 2.30 -24.37
N PRO A 502 3.24 1.88 -23.24
CA PRO A 502 4.00 1.46 -22.05
C PRO A 502 4.78 0.14 -22.21
N THR A 503 4.51 -0.62 -23.27
CA THR A 503 5.21 -1.87 -23.59
C THR A 503 6.42 -1.68 -24.50
N VAL A 504 6.80 -0.43 -24.76
CA VAL A 504 7.96 -0.03 -25.56
C VAL A 504 8.86 0.86 -24.70
N LEU A 505 10.16 0.79 -24.95
CA LEU A 505 11.14 1.61 -24.24
C LEU A 505 11.50 2.84 -25.07
N ASP A 506 11.77 3.93 -24.36
CA ASP A 506 12.50 5.05 -24.94
C ASP A 506 13.87 4.61 -25.45
N THR A 507 14.39 5.29 -26.47
CA THR A 507 15.71 5.00 -27.05
C THR A 507 16.48 6.29 -27.28
N GLU A 508 17.81 6.22 -27.19
CA GLU A 508 18.71 7.30 -27.58
C GLU A 508 19.50 6.90 -28.81
N GLY A 509 19.63 7.84 -29.75
CA GLY A 509 20.33 7.63 -31.02
C GLY A 509 21.31 8.75 -31.34
N ILE A 510 22.39 8.41 -32.05
CA ILE A 510 23.30 9.35 -32.69
C ILE A 510 23.38 9.03 -34.18
N VAL A 511 23.07 10.01 -35.02
CA VAL A 511 23.14 9.88 -36.49
C VAL A 511 24.12 10.88 -37.06
N CYS A 512 25.01 10.41 -37.93
CA CYS A 512 26.00 11.20 -38.63
C CYS A 512 25.69 11.26 -40.12
N THR A 513 25.85 12.44 -40.72
CA THR A 513 25.63 12.66 -42.15
C THR A 513 26.52 11.80 -43.07
N ARG A 514 27.67 11.33 -42.57
CA ARG A 514 28.57 10.41 -43.30
C ARG A 514 28.39 8.95 -42.88
N CYS A 515 28.26 8.68 -41.59
CA CYS A 515 28.29 7.31 -41.07
C CYS A 515 26.91 6.67 -40.93
N GLY A 516 25.83 7.44 -41.12
CA GLY A 516 24.47 6.99 -40.85
C GLY A 516 24.25 6.80 -39.35
N ASP A 517 23.63 5.70 -38.97
CA ASP A 517 23.40 5.33 -37.57
C ASP A 517 24.71 4.97 -36.87
N VAL A 518 25.14 5.82 -35.93
CA VAL A 518 26.43 5.68 -35.24
C VAL A 518 26.27 4.95 -33.92
N ALA A 519 25.24 5.26 -33.14
CA ALA A 519 25.04 4.64 -31.85
C ALA A 519 23.56 4.60 -31.48
N PHE A 520 23.15 3.51 -30.84
CA PHE A 520 21.84 3.35 -30.22
C PHE A 520 21.97 2.75 -28.85
N ARG A 521 21.19 3.24 -27.90
CA ARG A 521 21.15 2.71 -26.54
C ARG A 521 19.80 2.93 -25.90
N LEU A 522 19.52 2.20 -24.83
CA LEU A 522 18.40 2.48 -23.95
C LEU A 522 18.80 3.56 -22.93
N PRO A 523 17.85 4.31 -22.36
CA PRO A 523 18.13 5.12 -21.18
C PRO A 523 18.76 4.28 -20.06
N ASP A 524 19.64 4.92 -19.27
CA ASP A 524 20.36 4.29 -18.16
C ASP A 524 21.17 3.05 -18.59
N SER A 525 21.71 3.07 -19.81
CA SER A 525 22.58 2.03 -20.36
C SER A 525 23.89 2.64 -20.87
N PRO A 526 24.99 1.85 -20.92
CA PRO A 526 26.31 2.34 -21.26
C PRO A 526 26.37 3.03 -22.63
N SER A 527 27.16 4.10 -22.74
CA SER A 527 27.57 4.69 -24.00
C SER A 527 28.86 4.03 -24.49
N LEU A 528 28.95 3.78 -25.81
CA LEU A 528 30.09 3.10 -26.41
C LEU A 528 30.78 3.99 -27.44
N LEU A 529 32.12 3.98 -27.42
CA LEU A 529 32.96 4.60 -28.44
C LEU A 529 33.93 3.57 -29.02
N VAL A 530 34.01 3.51 -30.35
CA VAL A 530 34.87 2.56 -31.07
C VAL A 530 36.08 3.30 -31.63
N HIS A 531 37.26 2.95 -31.15
CA HIS A 531 38.55 3.44 -31.62
C HIS A 531 39.19 2.37 -32.50
N ALA A 532 39.23 2.62 -33.80
CA ALA A 532 39.89 1.80 -34.81
C ALA A 532 40.49 2.71 -35.88
N GLU A 533 41.39 2.20 -36.72
CA GLU A 533 41.77 2.88 -37.96
C GLU A 533 40.57 2.98 -38.91
N ASP A 534 40.61 3.91 -39.87
CA ASP A 534 39.53 4.10 -40.84
C ASP A 534 39.42 2.95 -41.86
N GLY A 535 40.47 2.12 -41.94
CA GLY A 535 40.49 0.90 -42.75
C GLY A 535 41.84 0.19 -42.68
N ALA A 536 41.92 -0.97 -43.32
CA ALA A 536 43.14 -1.77 -43.38
C ALA A 536 43.27 -2.55 -44.69
N ARG A 537 44.46 -3.10 -44.95
CA ARG A 537 44.70 -3.92 -46.14
C ARG A 537 44.22 -5.36 -45.93
N GLN A 538 43.85 -6.05 -47.01
CA GLN A 538 43.61 -7.50 -47.00
C GLN A 538 44.75 -8.26 -46.30
N GLY A 539 44.41 -9.32 -45.56
CA GLY A 539 45.40 -10.15 -44.87
C GLY A 539 46.03 -9.54 -43.61
N THR A 540 45.61 -8.34 -43.18
CA THR A 540 46.19 -7.67 -42.00
C THR A 540 45.41 -7.93 -40.71
N THR A 541 46.10 -7.71 -39.59
CA THR A 541 45.52 -7.72 -38.25
C THR A 541 45.55 -6.32 -37.66
N ASN A 542 44.42 -5.90 -37.09
CA ASN A 542 44.21 -4.55 -36.58
C ASN A 542 43.67 -4.59 -35.15
N GLU A 543 44.03 -3.60 -34.35
CA GLU A 543 43.51 -3.42 -33.00
C GLU A 543 42.26 -2.54 -33.02
N VAL A 544 41.21 -2.97 -32.32
CA VAL A 544 39.99 -2.20 -32.10
C VAL A 544 39.79 -2.05 -30.60
N ARG A 545 39.84 -0.80 -30.12
CA ARG A 545 39.63 -0.45 -28.71
C ARG A 545 38.23 0.13 -28.54
N VAL A 546 37.46 -0.43 -27.62
CA VAL A 546 36.10 0.02 -27.32
C VAL A 546 36.08 0.63 -25.92
N ALA A 547 35.80 1.94 -25.86
CA ALA A 547 35.63 2.66 -24.61
C ALA A 547 34.15 2.66 -24.19
N VAL A 548 33.92 2.46 -22.90
CA VAL A 548 32.62 2.44 -22.25
C VAL A 548 32.51 3.64 -21.30
N ARG A 549 31.37 4.31 -21.31
CA ARG A 549 31.06 5.42 -20.40
C ARG A 549 29.63 5.31 -19.88
N GLU A 550 29.36 6.02 -18.78
CA GLU A 550 28.01 6.12 -18.20
C GLU A 550 27.43 4.74 -17.84
N ALA A 551 28.30 3.77 -17.55
CA ALA A 551 27.90 2.42 -17.16
C ALA A 551 27.69 2.36 -15.65
N ARG A 552 26.74 1.51 -15.19
CA ARG A 552 26.56 1.26 -13.76
C ARG A 552 27.77 0.48 -13.22
N PRO A 553 28.23 0.74 -11.98
CA PRO A 553 29.28 -0.06 -11.37
C PRO A 553 28.91 -1.55 -11.35
N GLY A 554 29.84 -2.41 -11.75
CA GLY A 554 29.61 -3.86 -11.83
C GLY A 554 30.23 -4.52 -13.05
N ILE A 555 29.58 -5.58 -13.53
CA ILE A 555 30.05 -6.34 -14.70
C ILE A 555 29.26 -5.92 -15.93
N LEU A 556 29.99 -5.65 -17.01
CA LEU A 556 29.45 -5.39 -18.33
C LEU A 556 29.98 -6.44 -19.32
N ARG A 557 29.12 -6.91 -20.23
CA ARG A 557 29.49 -7.82 -21.31
C ARG A 557 29.68 -7.02 -22.58
N LEU A 558 30.86 -7.09 -23.18
CA LEU A 558 31.23 -6.28 -24.34
C LEU A 558 31.72 -7.18 -25.46
N GLY A 559 31.17 -7.04 -26.65
CA GLY A 559 31.61 -7.77 -27.83
C GLY A 559 31.71 -6.87 -29.05
N LEU A 560 32.25 -7.45 -30.11
CA LEU A 560 32.50 -6.77 -31.37
C LEU A 560 32.12 -7.71 -32.51
N PHE A 561 31.42 -7.21 -33.52
CA PHE A 561 31.12 -7.97 -34.72
C PHE A 561 31.37 -7.15 -35.98
N PHE A 562 31.66 -7.87 -37.06
CA PHE A 562 31.86 -7.31 -38.39
C PHE A 562 30.56 -7.34 -39.20
N ALA A 563 30.46 -6.43 -40.17
CA ALA A 563 29.36 -6.37 -41.12
C ALA A 563 29.05 -7.76 -41.72
N SER A 564 27.76 -8.12 -41.79
CA SER A 564 27.32 -9.47 -42.19
C SER A 564 27.89 -9.91 -43.54
N TYR A 565 27.90 -9.02 -44.53
CA TYR A 565 28.43 -9.27 -45.87
C TYR A 565 29.98 -9.36 -45.96
N GLY A 566 30.70 -9.15 -44.86
CA GLY A 566 32.16 -9.36 -44.76
C GLY A 566 32.59 -10.34 -43.66
N ARG A 567 31.64 -10.90 -42.91
CA ARG A 567 31.91 -11.63 -41.67
C ARG A 567 32.70 -12.91 -41.88
N SER A 568 32.53 -13.59 -43.02
CA SER A 568 33.28 -14.82 -43.34
C SER A 568 34.77 -14.58 -43.60
N GLY A 569 35.14 -13.38 -44.07
CA GLY A 569 36.53 -12.97 -44.33
C GLY A 569 37.19 -12.25 -43.15
N CYS A 570 36.60 -12.34 -41.95
CA CYS A 570 37.06 -11.60 -40.79
C CYS A 570 36.91 -12.42 -39.51
N SER A 571 37.95 -12.46 -38.68
CA SER A 571 37.91 -13.02 -37.33
C SER A 571 38.17 -11.94 -36.28
N ILE A 572 37.46 -12.03 -35.15
CA ILE A 572 37.56 -11.11 -34.01
C ILE A 572 37.94 -11.92 -32.78
N VAL A 573 38.99 -11.50 -32.09
CA VAL A 573 39.46 -12.16 -30.87
C VAL A 573 39.65 -11.16 -29.72
N PRO A 574 39.08 -11.42 -28.53
CA PRO A 574 38.08 -12.47 -28.26
C PRO A 574 36.69 -12.07 -28.81
N ASP A 575 35.80 -13.04 -28.92
CA ASP A 575 34.38 -12.83 -29.29
C ASP A 575 33.61 -12.03 -28.22
N LEU A 576 33.92 -12.24 -26.95
CA LEU A 576 33.27 -11.59 -25.82
C LEU A 576 34.26 -11.25 -24.69
N ARG A 577 34.14 -10.04 -24.15
CA ARG A 577 34.87 -9.53 -22.99
C ARG A 577 33.96 -9.29 -21.80
N LYS A 578 34.46 -9.66 -20.61
CA LYS A 578 33.92 -9.24 -19.32
C LYS A 578 34.67 -7.98 -18.89
N VAL A 579 34.00 -6.84 -18.82
CA VAL A 579 34.57 -5.57 -18.36
C VAL A 579 34.07 -5.30 -16.95
N LYS A 580 34.98 -4.96 -16.03
CA LYS A 580 34.63 -4.50 -14.67
C LYS A 580 34.55 -2.98 -14.69
N ILE A 581 33.37 -2.45 -14.40
CA ILE A 581 33.08 -1.02 -14.35
C ILE A 581 33.21 -0.54 -12.90
N GLY A 582 34.01 0.51 -12.69
CA GLY A 582 34.22 1.16 -11.40
C GLY A 582 33.12 2.16 -11.06
N ALA A 583 33.30 2.88 -9.95
CA ALA A 583 32.35 3.90 -9.50
C ALA A 583 32.25 5.12 -10.44
N ASP A 584 33.28 5.36 -11.25
CA ASP A 584 33.34 6.41 -12.26
C ASP A 584 32.53 6.09 -13.54
N GLY A 585 32.02 4.86 -13.65
CA GLY A 585 31.18 4.42 -14.76
C GLY A 585 31.93 4.30 -16.08
N THR A 586 33.26 4.19 -16.05
CA THR A 586 34.09 4.04 -17.25
C THR A 586 34.71 2.64 -17.34
N GLY A 587 35.07 2.24 -18.56
CA GLY A 587 35.75 0.98 -18.82
C GLY A 587 36.25 0.89 -20.25
N GLU A 588 37.04 -0.13 -20.53
CA GLU A 588 37.62 -0.32 -21.85
C GLU A 588 37.88 -1.81 -22.13
N ALA A 589 37.79 -2.19 -23.40
CA ALA A 589 38.32 -3.46 -23.87
C ALA A 589 38.97 -3.34 -25.24
N VAL A 590 39.92 -4.24 -25.49
CA VAL A 590 40.64 -4.36 -26.76
C VAL A 590 40.29 -5.68 -27.43
N PHE A 591 40.06 -5.57 -28.75
CA PHE A 591 39.76 -6.65 -29.67
C PHE A 591 40.75 -6.65 -30.82
N THR A 592 41.06 -7.83 -31.33
CA THR A 592 41.94 -8.02 -32.48
C THR A 592 41.09 -8.46 -33.67
N LEU A 593 41.12 -7.67 -34.74
CA LEU A 593 40.40 -7.89 -36.00
C LEU A 593 41.39 -8.42 -37.04
N THR A 594 41.24 -9.67 -37.49
CA THR A 594 42.09 -10.27 -38.54
C THR A 594 41.29 -10.44 -39.82
N LEU A 595 41.79 -9.86 -40.90
CA LEU A 595 41.19 -9.92 -42.23
C LEU A 595 41.83 -11.03 -43.05
N THR A 596 41.04 -11.82 -43.76
CA THR A 596 41.59 -12.81 -44.68
C THR A 596 42.19 -12.13 -45.92
N PRO A 597 43.11 -12.78 -46.65
CA PRO A 597 43.66 -12.21 -47.89
C PRO A 597 42.63 -12.07 -49.03
N ASP A 598 41.54 -12.83 -48.98
CA ASP A 598 40.50 -12.92 -50.02
C ASP A 598 39.25 -12.07 -49.75
N ILE A 599 39.17 -11.39 -48.60
CA ILE A 599 38.04 -10.50 -48.30
C ILE A 599 37.97 -9.35 -49.31
N ALA A 600 36.79 -9.09 -49.88
CA ALA A 600 36.65 -8.09 -50.94
C ALA A 600 37.05 -6.67 -50.48
N PRO A 601 37.83 -5.91 -51.27
CA PRO A 601 38.11 -4.50 -50.96
C PRO A 601 36.86 -3.64 -51.12
N HIS A 602 36.28 -3.19 -50.02
CA HIS A 602 35.06 -2.38 -50.00
C HIS A 602 34.90 -1.66 -48.64
N GLY A 603 33.85 -0.85 -48.49
CA GLY A 603 33.45 -0.25 -47.22
C GLY A 603 32.66 -1.24 -46.37
N TYR A 604 33.14 -1.45 -45.15
CA TYR A 604 32.48 -2.24 -44.11
C TYR A 604 32.21 -1.37 -42.89
N TYR A 605 31.72 -2.02 -41.83
CA TYR A 605 31.64 -1.45 -40.51
C TYR A 605 31.98 -2.48 -39.46
N VAL A 606 32.45 -1.98 -38.34
CA VAL A 606 32.65 -2.71 -37.10
C VAL A 606 31.63 -2.18 -36.10
N SER A 607 30.89 -3.08 -35.45
CA SER A 607 29.89 -2.73 -34.45
C SER A 607 30.29 -3.33 -33.11
N ALA A 608 30.43 -2.47 -32.11
CA ALA A 608 30.53 -2.87 -30.71
C ALA A 608 29.13 -2.96 -30.11
N TYR A 609 28.93 -3.94 -29.22
CA TYR A 609 27.73 -4.03 -28.41
C TYR A 609 28.09 -4.24 -26.94
N ALA A 610 27.29 -3.66 -26.05
CA ALA A 610 27.38 -3.88 -24.62
C ALA A 610 26.06 -4.37 -24.07
N VAL A 611 26.14 -5.24 -23.08
CA VAL A 611 25.00 -5.74 -22.32
C VAL A 611 25.25 -5.53 -20.83
N GLN A 612 24.35 -4.81 -20.18
CA GLN A 612 24.32 -4.59 -18.74
C GLN A 612 22.88 -4.33 -18.27
N ASP A 613 22.47 -5.03 -17.21
CA ASP A 613 21.14 -4.90 -16.60
C ASP A 613 20.00 -5.14 -17.61
N LEU A 614 20.16 -6.15 -18.47
CA LEU A 614 19.33 -6.50 -19.63
C LEU A 614 19.32 -5.48 -20.77
N ALA A 615 19.88 -4.27 -20.60
CA ALA A 615 19.96 -3.30 -21.67
C ALA A 615 21.05 -3.66 -22.67
N VAL A 616 20.77 -3.34 -23.93
CA VAL A 616 21.72 -3.41 -25.03
C VAL A 616 22.09 -1.99 -25.44
N SER A 617 23.38 -1.78 -25.70
CA SER A 617 23.90 -0.59 -26.37
C SER A 617 24.72 -1.02 -27.57
N ILE A 618 24.62 -0.29 -28.69
CA ILE A 618 25.36 -0.57 -29.92
C ILE A 618 26.05 0.71 -30.38
N ALA A 619 27.30 0.60 -30.80
CA ALA A 619 28.01 1.66 -31.51
C ALA A 619 28.70 1.09 -32.74
N ARG A 620 28.54 1.78 -33.86
CA ARG A 620 29.04 1.41 -35.18
C ARG A 620 30.12 2.39 -35.63
N ARG A 621 31.17 1.84 -36.24
CA ARG A 621 32.22 2.59 -36.90
C ARG A 621 32.43 2.06 -38.32
N ASN A 622 32.49 2.95 -39.30
CA ASN A 622 32.87 2.57 -40.66
C ASN A 622 34.33 2.10 -40.71
N PHE A 623 34.59 1.09 -41.53
CA PHE A 623 35.91 0.47 -41.66
C PHE A 623 36.12 0.02 -43.11
N GLY A 624 37.09 0.62 -43.81
CA GLY A 624 37.39 0.29 -45.20
C GLY A 624 38.39 -0.86 -45.33
N ILE A 625 38.20 -1.72 -46.34
CA ILE A 625 39.22 -2.70 -46.73
C ILE A 625 39.85 -2.26 -48.06
N LEU A 626 41.18 -2.16 -48.06
CA LEU A 626 41.99 -1.84 -49.23
C LEU A 626 42.57 -3.12 -49.82
N ALA A 627 42.74 -3.16 -51.14
CA ALA A 627 43.41 -4.27 -51.81
C ALA A 627 44.85 -4.43 -51.29
N ALA A 628 45.34 -5.66 -51.24
CA ALA A 628 46.78 -5.90 -51.07
C ALA A 628 47.54 -5.32 -52.28
N ASP A 629 48.70 -4.69 -52.05
CA ASP A 629 49.54 -4.24 -53.16
C ASP A 629 49.92 -5.46 -53.99
N HIS A 630 49.60 -5.46 -55.28
CA HIS A 630 50.18 -6.42 -56.21
C HIS A 630 51.68 -6.14 -56.25
N ALA A 631 52.49 -7.03 -55.67
CA ALA A 631 53.92 -7.05 -55.94
C ALA A 631 54.08 -7.32 -57.44
N GLY A 632 54.32 -6.25 -58.20
CA GLY A 632 54.71 -6.30 -59.60
C GLY A 632 56.15 -6.79 -59.75
#